data_AF-A0A2E7NA71-F1
#
_entry.id   AF-A0A2E7NA71-F1
#
_cell.length_a   1.000
_cell.length_b   1.000
_cell.length_c   1.000
_cell.angle_alpha   90.00
_cell.angle_beta   90.00
_cell.angle_gamma   90.00
#
_symmetry.space_group_name_H-M   'P 1'
#
loop_
_entity.id
_entity.type
_entity.pdbx_description
1 polymer ?
#
loop_
_entity_poly.entity_id
_entity_poly.type
_entity_poly.pdbx_seq_one_letter_code
_entity_poly.pdbx_strand_id
1 'polypeptide(L)' 'MARNYKKEYREYQGTSKQKKNRAKRNAARRKLMATGAAHKGDGKDVHHRDGNPQNNSRSNLMVTSRKKNRGNLRVS' A
#
# COMPACT_ATOMS: atom_id res chain seq x y z
N MET A 1 -3.11 -26.50 8.89
CA MET A 1 -3.38 -25.47 9.92
C MET A 1 -4.23 -24.34 9.34
N ALA A 2 -5.36 -24.01 9.96
CA ALA A 2 -6.13 -22.81 9.59
C ALA A 2 -5.44 -21.54 10.13
N ARG A 3 -5.41 -20.45 9.34
CA ARG A 3 -4.88 -19.16 9.81
C ARG A 3 -5.82 -18.55 10.86
N ASN A 4 -5.27 -18.16 12.02
CA ASN A 4 -6.04 -17.49 13.05
C ASN A 4 -6.08 -15.96 12.82
N TYR A 5 -7.03 -15.51 12.01
CA TYR A 5 -7.21 -14.10 11.65
C TYR A 5 -7.46 -13.19 12.87
N LYS A 6 -8.14 -13.70 13.91
CA LYS A 6 -8.43 -12.92 15.13
C LYS A 6 -7.15 -12.61 15.91
N LYS A 7 -6.21 -13.56 15.96
CA LYS A 7 -4.89 -13.38 16.57
C LYS A 7 -4.02 -12.43 15.73
N GLU A 8 -3.90 -12.67 14.42
CA GLU A 8 -3.12 -11.80 13.51
C GLU A 8 -3.61 -10.35 13.54
N TYR A 9 -4.93 -10.15 13.60
CA TYR A 9 -5.49 -8.81 13.70
C TYR A 9 -5.09 -8.14 15.01
N ARG A 10 -5.18 -8.84 16.14
CA ARG A 10 -4.82 -8.30 17.45
C ARG A 10 -3.34 -7.93 17.53
N GLU A 11 -2.47 -8.81 17.03
CA GLU A 11 -1.02 -8.69 17.20
C GLU A 11 -0.37 -7.79 16.14
N TYR A 12 -0.95 -7.71 14.94
CA TYR A 12 -0.34 -6.97 13.82
C TYR A 12 -1.31 -5.95 13.21
N GLN A 13 -2.36 -6.40 12.51
CA GLN A 13 -3.16 -5.50 11.64
C GLN A 13 -3.92 -4.40 12.38
N GLY A 14 -4.28 -4.66 13.63
CA GLY A 14 -5.05 -3.80 14.53
C GLY A 14 -4.19 -2.87 15.39
N THR A 15 -2.86 -3.06 15.38
CA THR A 15 -1.92 -2.16 16.08
C THR A 15 -2.00 -0.74 15.52
N SER A 16 -1.75 0.25 16.38
CA SER A 16 -1.75 1.67 15.99
C SER A 16 -0.77 1.96 14.85
N LYS A 17 0.40 1.29 14.83
CA LYS A 17 1.40 1.40 13.75
C LYS A 17 0.82 0.94 12.42
N GLN A 18 0.20 -0.25 12.35
CA GLN A 18 -0.37 -0.75 11.10
C GLN A 18 -1.59 0.04 10.63
N LYS A 19 -2.41 0.55 11.55
CA LYS A 19 -3.51 1.48 11.23
C LYS A 19 -2.97 2.77 10.59
N LYS A 20 -1.93 3.39 11.18
CA LYS A 20 -1.27 4.58 10.61
C LYS A 20 -0.66 4.30 9.25
N ASN A 21 0.03 3.16 9.08
CA ASN A 21 0.58 2.75 7.80
C ASN A 21 -0.50 2.57 6.73
N ARG A 22 -1.63 1.92 7.08
CA ARG A 22 -2.79 1.76 6.18
C ARG A 22 -3.35 3.12 5.76
N ALA A 23 -3.55 4.03 6.71
CA ALA A 23 -4.04 5.38 6.42
C ALA A 23 -3.12 6.14 5.45
N LYS A 24 -1.79 6.06 5.63
CA LYS A 24 -0.84 6.71 4.74
C LYS A 24 -0.80 6.11 3.34
N ARG A 25 -0.88 4.79 3.18
CA ARG A 25 -1.02 4.16 1.86
C ARG A 25 -2.29 4.61 1.14
N ASN A 26 -3.40 4.68 1.86
CA ASN A 26 -4.67 5.17 1.31
C ASN A 26 -4.56 6.65 0.89
N ALA A 27 -3.90 7.48 1.70
CA ALA A 27 -3.64 8.88 1.35
C ALA A 27 -2.77 9.01 0.09
N ALA A 28 -1.71 8.20 -0.06
CA ALA A 28 -0.88 8.16 -1.26
C ALA A 28 -1.70 7.81 -2.51
N ARG A 29 -2.53 6.75 -2.43
CA ARG A 29 -3.41 6.37 -3.54
C ARG A 29 -4.40 7.48 -3.87
N ARG A 30 -5.01 8.11 -2.87
CA ARG A 30 -5.96 9.21 -3.08
C ARG A 30 -5.30 10.41 -3.78
N LYS A 31 -4.08 10.78 -3.39
CA LYS A 31 -3.31 11.85 -4.06
C LYS A 31 -3.09 11.53 -5.55
N LEU A 32 -2.66 10.31 -5.87
CA LEU A 32 -2.41 9.90 -7.25
C LEU A 32 -3.71 9.74 -8.06
N MET A 33 -4.81 9.38 -7.42
CA MET A 33 -6.12 9.38 -8.06
C MET A 33 -6.59 10.78 -8.40
N ALA A 34 -6.35 11.76 -7.53
CA ALA A 34 -6.71 13.15 -7.78
C ALA A 34 -5.95 13.76 -8.99
N THR A 35 -4.74 13.29 -9.28
CA THR A 35 -3.98 13.71 -10.47
C THR A 35 -4.26 12.85 -11.71
N GLY A 36 -5.25 11.94 -11.65
CA GLY A 36 -5.57 11.02 -12.76
C GLY A 36 -4.55 9.90 -13.01
N ALA A 37 -3.50 9.77 -12.18
CA ALA A 37 -2.45 8.78 -12.40
C ALA A 37 -2.92 7.34 -12.07
N ALA A 38 -3.97 7.21 -11.25
CA ALA A 38 -4.63 5.95 -10.93
C ALA A 38 -6.15 6.17 -10.80
N HIS A 39 -6.94 5.13 -10.96
CA HIS A 39 -8.37 5.16 -10.65
C HIS A 39 -8.85 3.81 -10.09
N LYS A 40 -10.11 3.69 -9.70
CA LYS A 40 -10.67 2.38 -9.33
C LYS A 40 -10.87 1.56 -10.62
N GLY A 41 -10.54 0.27 -10.57
CA GLY A 41 -10.67 -0.64 -11.72
C GLY A 41 -9.48 -0.64 -12.70
N ASP A 42 -8.54 0.29 -12.59
CA ASP A 42 -7.42 0.49 -13.53
C ASP A 42 -6.35 -0.62 -13.61
N GLY A 43 -6.45 -1.68 -12.82
CA GLY A 43 -5.38 -2.68 -12.73
C GLY A 43 -4.07 -2.19 -12.07
N LYS A 44 -3.99 -0.97 -11.53
CA LYS A 44 -2.76 -0.36 -11.01
C LYS A 44 -2.72 -0.30 -9.47
N ASP A 45 -1.53 -0.45 -8.92
CA ASP A 45 -1.22 -0.27 -7.51
C ASP A 45 -0.18 0.86 -7.33
N VAL A 46 -0.10 1.41 -6.12
CA VAL A 46 0.89 2.42 -5.73
C VAL A 46 2.03 1.72 -4.99
N HIS A 47 3.25 1.99 -5.42
CA HIS A 47 4.48 1.48 -4.82
C HIS A 47 5.26 2.62 -4.18
N HIS A 48 5.80 2.37 -2.99
CA HIS A 48 6.72 3.26 -2.27
C HIS A 48 8.14 2.74 -2.51
N ARG A 49 8.96 3.51 -3.22
CA ARG A 49 10.31 3.07 -3.64
C ARG A 49 11.21 2.74 -2.46
N ASP A 50 11.09 3.51 -1.38
CA ASP A 50 11.84 3.32 -0.13
C ASP A 50 11.25 2.24 0.80
N GLY A 51 10.17 1.58 0.40
CA GLY A 51 9.45 0.61 1.23
C GLY A 51 8.75 1.20 2.46
N ASN A 52 8.83 2.51 2.69
CA ASN A 52 8.26 3.19 3.86
C ASN A 52 6.87 3.76 3.55
N PRO A 53 5.79 3.19 4.11
CA PRO A 53 4.43 3.67 3.86
C PRO A 53 4.18 5.10 4.34
N GLN A 54 5.04 5.66 5.20
CA GLN A 54 4.92 7.01 5.73
C GLN A 54 5.44 8.08 4.75
N ASN A 55 6.30 7.71 3.79
CA ASN A 55 6.88 8.65 2.84
C ASN A 55 6.00 8.81 1.59
N ASN A 56 5.07 9.76 1.64
CA ASN A 56 4.15 10.06 0.54
C ASN A 56 4.62 11.20 -0.37
N SER A 57 5.93 11.44 -0.45
CA SER A 57 6.50 12.39 -1.41
C SER A 57 6.26 11.91 -2.85
N ARG A 58 6.00 12.83 -3.79
CA ARG A 58 5.64 12.46 -5.17
C ARG A 58 6.76 11.68 -5.88
N SER A 59 8.01 11.98 -5.58
CA SER A 59 9.20 11.30 -6.09
C SER A 59 9.31 9.85 -5.57
N ASN A 60 8.88 9.57 -4.34
CA ASN A 60 8.89 8.23 -3.75
C ASN A 60 7.73 7.35 -4.23
N LEU A 61 6.65 7.94 -4.74
CA LEU A 61 5.48 7.20 -5.20
C LEU A 61 5.57 6.83 -6.68
N MET A 62 5.35 5.55 -6.98
CA MET A 62 5.28 5.03 -8.34
C MET A 62 3.95 4.31 -8.57
N VAL A 63 3.25 4.63 -9.65
CA VAL A 63 2.11 3.84 -10.11
C VAL A 63 2.62 2.71 -10.98
N THR A 64 2.20 1.48 -10.70
CA THR A 64 2.64 0.30 -11.44
C THR A 64 1.49 -0.70 -11.59
N SER A 65 1.65 -1.70 -12.46
CA SER A 65 0.64 -2.75 -12.58
C SER A 65 0.59 -3.59 -11.30
N ARG A 66 -0.61 -4.11 -10.99
CA ARG A 66 -0.82 -5.02 -9.85
C ARG A 66 0.14 -6.21 -9.87
N LYS A 67 0.34 -6.81 -11.05
CA LYS A 67 1.25 -7.95 -11.24
C LYS A 67 2.68 -7.59 -10.86
N LYS A 68 3.20 -6.46 -11.35
CA LYS A 68 4.58 -6.02 -11.06
C LYS A 68 4.77 -5.66 -9.59
N ASN A 69 3.83 -4.95 -8.97
CA ASN A 69 3.96 -4.58 -7.57
C ASN A 69 3.95 -5.80 -6.65
N ARG A 70 2.97 -6.69 -6.84
CA ARG A 70 2.72 -7.80 -5.92
C ARG A 70 3.66 -8.99 -6.15
N GLY A 71 4.27 -9.10 -7.33
CA GLY A 71 5.20 -10.17 -7.66
C GLY A 71 6.67 -9.80 -7.46
N ASN A 72 7.08 -8.60 -7.86
CA ASN A 72 8.49 -8.25 -7.91
C ASN A 72 8.84 -7.18 -6.87
N LEU A 73 8.10 -6.07 -6.82
CA LEU A 73 8.54 -4.90 -6.06
C LEU A 73 8.23 -4.95 -4.56
N ARG A 74 7.18 -5.66 -4.15
CA ARG A 74 6.78 -5.78 -2.73
C ARG A 74 7.34 -7.04 -2.06
N VAL A 75 7.89 -7.96 -2.85
CA VAL A 75 8.31 -9.29 -2.39
C VAL A 75 9.84 -9.40 -2.29
N SER A 76 10.56 -8.55 -3.02
CA SER A 76 12.00 -8.30 -2.87
C SER A 76 12.28 -7.39 -1.69
#